data_AF-A0A2V7M0Q6-F1
#
_entry.id   AF-A0A2V7M0Q6-F1
#
_cell.length_a   1.000
_cell.length_b   1.000
_cell.length_c   1.000
_cell.angle_alpha   90.00
_cell.angle_beta   90.00
_cell.angle_gamma   90.00
#
_symmetry.space_group_name_H-M   'P 1'
#
loop_
_entity.id
_entity.type
_entity.pdbx_description
1 polymer ?
#
loop_
_entity_poly.entity_id
_entity_poly.type
_entity_poly.pdbx_seq_one_letter_code
_entity_poly.pdbx_strand_id
1 'polypeptide(L)'
;AGRRLFEGFGGVTVLPLSLQWQRPVRPARHALSWLRARGVPAVITQGLRPLGAIADAVVARLGPGRVGASLAGHTTEDLPLDVLATHLGALCADRALRPEYDEPSLRWMLNVAERNEPDRVLRRRLVRDPHGEIVGWFVYYLGPGAESEVLQLLARKGSADAVFDALLADAWSGGTAMLSGRLEPRMVKEMSARHCYFRHTGHWALAYSKHPAILQAILNGDAFLSRLEGEW
;
A
#
# COMPACT_ATOMS: atom_id res chain seq x y z
N ALA A 1 -7.15 24.99 -9.66
CA ALA A 1 -7.10 25.52 -11.03
C ALA A 1 -6.64 24.49 -12.06
N GLY A 2 -5.51 23.78 -11.82
CA GLY A 2 -4.94 22.81 -12.78
C GLY A 2 -5.88 21.67 -13.23
N ARG A 3 -6.66 21.07 -12.32
CA ARG A 3 -7.64 20.02 -12.67
C ARG A 3 -8.65 20.45 -13.73
N ARG A 4 -9.34 21.59 -13.51
CA ARG A 4 -10.36 22.10 -14.44
C ARG A 4 -9.77 22.45 -15.80
N LEU A 5 -8.52 22.94 -15.81
CA LEU A 5 -7.79 23.22 -17.04
C LEU A 5 -7.50 21.92 -17.81
N PHE A 6 -7.01 20.88 -17.13
CA PHE A 6 -6.71 19.57 -17.72
C PHE A 6 -7.97 18.88 -18.24
N GLU A 7 -9.07 18.94 -17.48
CA GLU A 7 -10.39 18.47 -17.91
C GLU A 7 -10.87 19.24 -19.16
N GLY A 8 -10.61 20.56 -19.22
CA GLY A 8 -10.90 21.39 -20.39
C GLY A 8 -10.12 21.00 -21.65
N PHE A 9 -8.94 20.39 -21.50
CA PHE A 9 -8.15 19.84 -22.61
C PHE A 9 -8.52 18.39 -22.97
N GLY A 10 -9.63 17.87 -22.44
CA GLY A 10 -10.12 16.51 -22.73
C GLY A 10 -9.55 15.42 -21.82
N GLY A 11 -8.84 15.80 -20.75
CA GLY A 11 -8.45 14.87 -19.70
C GLY A 11 -9.62 14.49 -18.79
N VAL A 12 -9.47 13.40 -18.04
CA VAL A 12 -10.46 12.94 -17.07
C VAL A 12 -9.84 12.74 -15.70
N THR A 13 -10.62 12.99 -14.67
CA THR A 13 -10.24 12.66 -13.29
C THR A 13 -10.56 11.20 -13.00
N VAL A 14 -9.54 10.42 -12.64
CA VAL A 14 -9.67 9.02 -12.25
C VAL A 14 -9.93 8.97 -10.75
N LEU A 15 -11.21 9.03 -10.37
CA LEU A 15 -11.63 9.09 -8.97
C LEU A 15 -11.08 7.92 -8.12
N PRO A 16 -11.09 6.66 -8.58
CA PRO A 16 -10.54 5.57 -7.78
C PRO A 16 -9.06 5.78 -7.43
N LEU A 17 -8.24 6.17 -8.40
CA LEU A 17 -6.80 6.42 -8.19
C LEU A 17 -6.50 7.71 -7.41
N SER A 18 -7.50 8.56 -7.20
CA SER A 18 -7.40 9.78 -6.40
C SER A 18 -7.68 9.53 -4.91
N LEU A 19 -8.23 8.36 -4.57
CA LEU A 19 -8.48 7.99 -3.18
C LEU A 19 -7.26 7.32 -2.56
N GLN A 20 -7.03 7.62 -1.29
CA GLN A 20 -6.10 6.92 -0.44
C GLN A 20 -6.87 6.14 0.62
N TRP A 21 -6.40 4.95 0.92
CA TRP A 21 -6.85 4.19 2.08
C TRP A 21 -5.88 4.38 3.23
N GLN A 22 -6.39 4.24 4.44
CA GLN A 22 -5.60 4.22 5.65
C GLN A 22 -6.15 3.19 6.62
N ARG A 23 -5.26 2.59 7.40
CA ARG A 23 -5.58 1.58 8.39
C ARG A 23 -4.67 1.71 9.61
N PRO A 24 -5.21 2.02 10.79
CA PRO A 24 -4.42 2.01 12.02
C PRO A 24 -3.94 0.58 12.28
N VAL A 25 -2.63 0.40 12.40
CA VAL A 25 -2.04 -0.91 12.70
C VAL A 25 -1.83 -1.05 14.20
N ARG A 26 -1.45 0.04 14.89
CA ARG A 26 -1.21 0.11 16.35
C ARG A 26 -1.89 1.35 16.94
N PRO A 27 -3.22 1.31 17.16
CA PRO A 27 -4.01 2.49 17.54
C PRO A 27 -3.57 3.17 18.85
N ALA A 28 -3.12 2.41 19.87
CA ALA A 28 -2.67 2.96 21.13
C ALA A 28 -1.30 3.66 20.99
N ARG A 29 -0.36 3.10 20.21
CA ARG A 29 0.88 3.82 19.87
C ARG A 29 0.62 5.08 19.05
N HIS A 30 -0.34 5.04 18.12
CA HIS A 30 -0.74 6.22 17.36
C HIS A 30 -1.35 7.31 18.26
N ALA A 31 -2.17 6.93 19.23
CA ALA A 31 -2.70 7.86 20.23
C ALA A 31 -1.58 8.46 21.09
N LEU A 32 -0.59 7.66 21.51
CA LEU A 32 0.57 8.15 22.27
C LEU A 32 1.44 9.12 21.46
N SER A 33 1.66 8.88 20.16
CA SER A 33 2.38 9.81 19.29
C SER A 33 1.61 11.13 19.09
N TRP A 34 0.28 11.04 18.97
CA TRP A 34 -0.56 12.22 18.84
C TRP A 34 -0.63 13.06 20.12
N LEU A 35 -0.66 12.42 21.30
CA LEU A 35 -0.57 13.11 22.59
C LEU A 35 0.77 13.86 22.74
N ARG A 36 1.88 13.27 22.28
CA ARG A 36 3.18 13.98 22.20
C ARG A 36 3.11 15.21 21.29
N ALA A 37 2.53 15.07 20.10
CA ALA A 37 2.37 16.19 19.16
C ALA A 37 1.49 17.33 19.74
N ARG A 38 0.63 17.01 20.71
CA ARG A 38 -0.20 17.98 21.47
C ARG A 38 0.46 18.52 22.74
N GLY A 39 1.74 18.24 22.98
CA GLY A 39 2.51 18.81 24.09
C GLY A 39 2.49 17.99 25.38
N VAL A 40 1.98 16.76 25.39
CA VAL A 40 2.07 15.89 26.57
C VAL A 40 3.54 15.51 26.83
N PRO A 41 4.04 15.65 28.08
CA PRO A 41 5.42 15.33 28.43
C PRO A 41 5.88 13.94 27.99
N ALA A 42 7.13 13.86 27.50
CA ALA A 42 7.74 12.63 27.01
C ALA A 42 7.77 11.50 28.06
N VAL A 43 7.92 11.85 29.34
CA VAL A 43 7.95 10.91 30.48
C VAL A 43 6.62 10.18 30.64
N ILE A 44 5.49 10.88 30.51
CA ILE A 44 4.15 10.31 30.63
C ILE A 44 3.89 9.35 29.46
N THR A 45 4.20 9.80 28.24
CA THR A 45 4.02 8.98 27.04
C THR A 45 4.97 7.78 26.96
N GLN A 46 6.18 7.88 27.53
CA GLN A 46 7.11 6.76 27.69
C GLN A 46 6.64 5.75 28.73
N GLY A 47 6.13 6.22 29.87
CA GLY A 47 5.59 5.35 30.93
C GLY A 47 4.36 4.56 30.48
N LEU A 48 3.54 5.12 29.57
CA LEU A 48 2.36 4.46 29.01
C LEU A 48 2.66 3.56 27.80
N ARG A 49 3.88 3.62 27.25
CA ARG A 49 4.29 2.82 26.08
C ARG A 49 4.13 1.30 26.26
N PRO A 50 4.49 0.66 27.39
CA PRO A 50 4.27 -0.78 27.58
C PRO A 50 2.77 -1.14 27.63
N LEU A 51 1.95 -0.32 28.29
CA LEU A 51 0.49 -0.53 28.34
C LEU A 51 -0.15 -0.34 26.96
N GLY A 52 0.30 0.67 26.19
CA GLY A 52 -0.12 0.87 24.81
C GLY A 52 0.27 -0.31 23.91
N ALA A 53 1.46 -0.88 24.10
CA ALA A 53 1.88 -2.07 23.34
C ALA A 53 1.03 -3.30 23.66
N ILE A 54 0.62 -3.49 24.92
CA ILE A 54 -0.29 -4.57 25.33
C ILE A 54 -1.68 -4.33 24.73
N ALA A 55 -2.22 -3.12 24.85
CA ALA A 55 -3.51 -2.76 24.26
C ALA A 55 -3.51 -2.97 22.74
N ASP A 56 -2.47 -2.54 22.04
CA ASP A 56 -2.31 -2.79 20.61
C ASP A 56 -2.26 -4.28 20.29
N ALA A 57 -1.53 -5.09 21.07
CA ALA A 57 -1.45 -6.53 20.84
C ALA A 57 -2.80 -7.24 21.07
N VAL A 58 -3.58 -6.75 22.04
CA VAL A 58 -4.94 -7.23 22.30
C VAL A 58 -5.88 -6.84 21.15
N VAL A 59 -5.83 -5.58 20.69
CA VAL A 59 -6.63 -5.11 19.54
C VAL A 59 -6.23 -5.84 18.25
N ALA A 60 -4.95 -6.09 18.02
CA ALA A 60 -4.48 -6.85 16.86
C ALA A 60 -4.96 -8.30 16.88
N ARG A 61 -5.17 -8.89 18.06
CA ARG A 61 -5.61 -10.29 18.23
C ARG A 61 -7.13 -10.47 18.28
N LEU A 62 -7.85 -9.52 18.89
CA LEU A 62 -9.28 -9.62 19.21
C LEU A 62 -10.14 -8.56 18.52
N GLY A 63 -9.53 -7.53 17.96
CA GLY A 63 -10.24 -6.43 17.33
C GLY A 63 -10.72 -6.74 15.91
N PRO A 64 -11.59 -5.88 15.36
CA PRO A 64 -11.99 -5.93 13.96
C PRO A 64 -10.75 -5.79 13.06
N GLY A 65 -10.52 -6.75 12.14
CA GLY A 65 -9.34 -6.76 11.26
C GLY A 65 -8.08 -7.35 11.89
N ARG A 66 -8.17 -8.55 12.46
CA ARG A 66 -7.08 -9.28 13.11
C ARG A 66 -5.80 -9.26 12.27
N VAL A 67 -4.72 -8.73 12.82
CA VAL A 67 -3.40 -8.75 12.17
C VAL A 67 -2.74 -10.10 12.46
N GLY A 68 -2.43 -10.86 11.42
CA GLY A 68 -1.88 -12.21 11.56
C GLY A 68 -2.95 -13.29 11.75
N ALA A 69 -4.19 -13.07 11.27
CA ALA A 69 -5.03 -14.21 10.88
C ALA A 69 -4.16 -15.12 10.00
N SER A 70 -4.06 -16.40 10.38
CA SER A 70 -3.14 -17.39 9.82
C SER A 70 -2.86 -17.09 8.34
N LEU A 71 -1.61 -16.89 7.97
CA LEU A 71 -1.21 -16.77 6.56
C LEU A 71 -1.59 -18.03 5.76
N ALA A 72 -2.26 -19.03 6.34
CA ALA A 72 -2.74 -20.25 5.69
C ALA A 72 -1.62 -20.98 4.94
N GLY A 73 -0.40 -20.91 5.49
CA GLY A 73 0.82 -21.45 4.89
C GLY A 73 1.50 -20.56 3.85
N HIS A 74 0.99 -19.35 3.58
CA HIS A 74 1.68 -18.37 2.75
C HIS A 74 2.93 -17.86 3.46
N THR A 75 3.99 -17.61 2.68
CA THR A 75 5.28 -17.12 3.17
C THR A 75 5.62 -15.79 2.54
N THR A 76 6.48 -15.03 3.21
CA THR A 76 7.01 -13.78 2.67
C THR A 76 8.53 -13.81 2.65
N GLU A 77 9.11 -13.31 1.57
CA GLU A 77 10.56 -13.11 1.43
C GLU A 77 10.85 -11.77 0.76
N ASP A 78 12.11 -11.39 0.67
CA ASP A 78 12.48 -10.17 -0.05
C ASP A 78 12.21 -10.34 -1.54
N LEU A 79 11.74 -9.28 -2.19
CA LEU A 79 11.39 -9.28 -3.62
C LEU A 79 12.60 -8.82 -4.46
N PRO A 80 13.25 -9.72 -5.22
CA PRO A 80 14.27 -9.33 -6.20
C PRO A 80 13.66 -8.56 -7.38
N LEU A 81 14.45 -7.70 -8.04
CA LEU A 81 13.96 -6.84 -9.12
C LEU A 81 13.70 -7.60 -10.41
N ASP A 82 14.54 -8.58 -10.71
CA ASP A 82 14.39 -9.52 -11.83
C ASP A 82 13.09 -10.33 -11.70
N VAL A 83 12.75 -10.78 -10.49
CA VAL A 83 11.50 -11.48 -10.20
C VAL A 83 10.30 -10.55 -10.42
N LEU A 84 10.36 -9.30 -9.96
CA LEU A 84 9.29 -8.31 -10.18
C LEU A 84 9.08 -8.08 -11.68
N ALA A 85 10.14 -7.78 -12.43
CA ALA A 85 10.09 -7.52 -13.87
C ALA A 85 9.50 -8.73 -14.64
N THR A 86 9.96 -9.93 -14.30
CA THR A 86 9.57 -11.17 -15.01
C THR A 86 8.12 -11.58 -14.73
N HIS A 87 7.66 -11.47 -13.47
CA HIS A 87 6.37 -12.04 -13.07
C HIS A 87 5.20 -11.06 -13.10
N LEU A 88 5.44 -9.75 -13.25
CA LEU A 88 4.36 -8.75 -13.24
C LEU A 88 3.37 -8.97 -14.38
N GLY A 89 3.87 -9.29 -15.58
CA GLY A 89 3.03 -9.58 -16.74
C GLY A 89 2.05 -10.72 -16.49
N ALA A 90 2.51 -11.79 -15.84
CA ALA A 90 1.70 -12.97 -15.52
C ALA A 90 0.67 -12.68 -14.41
N LEU A 91 1.06 -11.95 -13.36
CA LEU A 91 0.14 -11.58 -12.26
C LEU A 91 -0.92 -10.57 -12.68
N CYS A 92 -0.62 -9.72 -13.67
CA CYS A 92 -1.54 -8.76 -14.28
C CYS A 92 -2.12 -9.27 -15.61
N ALA A 93 -2.12 -10.59 -15.87
CA ALA A 93 -2.58 -11.14 -17.14
C ALA A 93 -4.07 -10.88 -17.40
N ASP A 94 -4.87 -10.74 -16.34
CA ASP A 94 -6.30 -10.48 -16.39
C ASP A 94 -6.65 -8.98 -16.39
N ARG A 95 -5.65 -8.09 -16.54
CA ARG A 95 -5.81 -6.63 -16.63
C ARG A 95 -5.59 -6.15 -18.06
N ALA A 96 -6.43 -5.24 -18.55
CA ALA A 96 -6.27 -4.65 -19.87
C ALA A 96 -5.02 -3.76 -20.00
N LEU A 97 -4.61 -3.08 -18.92
CA LEU A 97 -3.41 -2.26 -18.90
C LEU A 97 -2.51 -2.65 -17.73
N ARG A 98 -1.23 -2.78 -18.02
CA ARG A 98 -0.18 -3.07 -17.04
C ARG A 98 1.09 -2.34 -17.43
N PRO A 99 1.92 -1.94 -16.45
CA PRO A 99 3.23 -1.41 -16.74
C PRO A 99 4.09 -2.52 -17.35
N GLU A 100 4.99 -2.13 -18.24
CA GLU A 100 6.09 -2.97 -18.70
C GLU A 100 7.34 -2.44 -18.04
N TYR A 101 8.02 -3.31 -17.29
CA TYR A 101 9.24 -2.96 -16.60
C TYR A 101 10.38 -3.84 -17.09
N ASP A 102 11.53 -3.23 -17.26
CA ASP A 102 12.81 -3.92 -17.20
C ASP A 102 13.49 -3.67 -15.84
N GLU A 103 14.48 -4.49 -15.53
CA GLU A 103 15.22 -4.37 -14.27
C GLU A 103 15.92 -2.99 -14.11
N PRO A 104 16.57 -2.41 -15.15
CA PRO A 104 17.14 -1.06 -15.05
C PRO A 104 16.13 0.02 -14.67
N SER A 105 14.94 -0.01 -15.27
CA SER A 105 13.87 0.96 -15.03
C SER A 105 13.34 0.83 -13.60
N LEU A 106 13.11 -0.40 -13.11
CA LEU A 106 12.72 -0.63 -11.73
C LEU A 106 13.77 -0.15 -10.74
N ARG A 107 15.04 -0.47 -11.01
CA ARG A 107 16.15 -0.04 -10.17
C ARG A 107 16.20 1.49 -10.09
N TRP A 108 16.06 2.18 -11.22
CA TRP A 108 16.01 3.63 -11.25
C TRP A 108 14.82 4.18 -10.45
N MET A 109 13.59 3.66 -10.67
CA MET A 109 12.39 4.11 -9.96
C MET A 109 12.51 3.92 -8.45
N LEU A 110 13.02 2.76 -7.99
CA LEU A 110 13.19 2.48 -6.57
C LEU A 110 14.31 3.31 -5.95
N ASN A 111 15.38 3.60 -6.68
CA ASN A 111 16.42 4.53 -6.22
C ASN A 111 15.87 5.96 -6.07
N VAL A 112 14.99 6.41 -6.97
CA VAL A 112 14.30 7.70 -6.85
C VAL A 112 13.41 7.70 -5.61
N ALA A 113 12.63 6.64 -5.42
CA ALA A 113 11.79 6.45 -4.24
C ALA A 113 12.61 6.54 -2.93
N GLU A 114 13.69 5.77 -2.81
CA GLU A 114 14.57 5.79 -1.63
C GLU A 114 15.19 7.17 -1.35
N ARG A 115 15.54 7.94 -2.39
CA ARG A 115 16.13 9.26 -2.23
C ARG A 115 15.14 10.33 -1.78
N ASN A 116 13.87 10.20 -2.16
CA ASN A 116 12.84 11.17 -1.80
C ASN A 116 12.36 11.03 -0.35
N GLU A 117 12.54 9.84 0.24
CA GLU A 117 12.13 9.55 1.62
C GLU A 117 13.30 8.95 2.43
N PRO A 118 14.40 9.71 2.63
CA PRO A 118 15.65 9.19 3.20
C PRO A 118 15.50 8.67 4.65
N ASP A 119 14.47 9.15 5.37
CA ASP A 119 14.18 8.75 6.75
C ASP A 119 13.33 7.46 6.86
N ARG A 120 12.93 6.88 5.72
CA ARG A 120 12.05 5.70 5.69
C ARG A 120 12.70 4.56 4.92
N VAL A 121 12.50 3.34 5.41
CA VAL A 121 13.08 2.16 4.78
C VAL A 121 12.13 1.67 3.69
N LEU A 122 12.60 1.62 2.44
CA LEU A 122 11.84 1.03 1.35
C LEU A 122 11.83 -0.51 1.47
N ARG A 123 10.70 -1.09 1.84
CA ARG A 123 10.53 -2.54 1.97
C ARG A 123 9.84 -3.11 0.73
N ARG A 124 10.36 -4.24 0.24
CA ARG A 124 9.87 -4.96 -0.94
C ARG A 124 9.74 -6.43 -0.58
N ARG A 125 8.51 -6.95 -0.56
CA ARG A 125 8.25 -8.32 -0.09
C ARG A 125 7.41 -9.09 -1.10
N LEU A 126 7.88 -10.28 -1.43
CA LEU A 126 7.23 -11.26 -2.28
C LEU A 126 6.39 -12.21 -1.41
N VAL A 127 5.20 -12.57 -1.88
CA VAL A 127 4.29 -13.50 -1.20
C VAL A 127 4.15 -14.77 -2.03
N ARG A 128 4.37 -15.92 -1.38
CA ARG A 128 4.12 -17.25 -1.95
C ARG A 128 2.99 -17.96 -1.25
N ASP A 129 2.28 -18.80 -1.98
CA ASP A 129 1.32 -19.74 -1.41
C ASP A 129 2.02 -20.98 -0.83
N PRO A 130 1.29 -21.89 -0.15
CA PRO A 130 1.87 -23.09 0.45
C PRO A 130 2.54 -24.05 -0.56
N HIS A 131 2.24 -23.92 -1.86
CA HIS A 131 2.86 -24.71 -2.91
C HIS A 131 4.15 -24.06 -3.45
N GLY A 132 4.52 -22.89 -2.94
CA GLY A 132 5.70 -22.14 -3.37
C GLY A 132 5.47 -21.25 -4.59
N GLU A 133 4.23 -21.10 -5.05
CA GLU A 133 3.92 -20.27 -6.21
C GLU A 133 3.80 -18.80 -5.82
N ILE A 134 4.30 -17.91 -6.70
CA ILE A 134 4.19 -16.46 -6.50
C ILE A 134 2.72 -16.04 -6.64
N VAL A 135 2.19 -15.41 -5.60
CA VAL A 135 0.79 -14.95 -5.56
C VAL A 135 0.66 -13.43 -5.50
N GLY A 136 1.76 -12.71 -5.33
CA GLY A 136 1.75 -11.26 -5.28
C GLY A 136 2.93 -10.69 -4.52
N TRP A 137 2.92 -9.38 -4.36
CA TRP A 137 3.92 -8.66 -3.58
C TRP A 137 3.40 -7.31 -3.11
N PHE A 138 4.18 -6.71 -2.22
CA PHE A 138 3.97 -5.34 -1.79
C PHE A 138 5.30 -4.61 -1.66
N VAL A 139 5.26 -3.32 -2.03
CA VAL A 139 6.35 -2.37 -1.90
C VAL A 139 5.84 -1.18 -1.11
N TYR A 140 6.51 -0.81 -0.03
CA TYR A 140 6.05 0.27 0.84
C TYR A 140 7.20 0.89 1.63
N TYR A 141 7.05 2.15 2.01
CA TYR A 141 7.93 2.80 2.96
C TYR A 141 7.55 2.38 4.38
N LEU A 142 8.51 1.80 5.11
CA LEU A 142 8.37 1.50 6.52
C LEU A 142 8.79 2.72 7.36
N GLY A 143 7.86 3.27 8.12
CA GLY A 143 8.11 4.26 9.18
C GLY A 143 7.86 3.67 10.57
N PRO A 144 8.88 3.17 11.30
CA PRO A 144 8.70 2.60 12.62
C PRO A 144 8.10 3.62 13.61
N GLY A 145 6.93 3.31 14.18
CA GLY A 145 6.19 4.22 15.06
C GLY A 145 5.51 5.40 14.36
N ALA A 146 5.60 5.49 13.03
CA ALA A 146 5.01 6.52 12.20
C ALA A 146 4.04 5.91 11.16
N GLU A 147 3.66 6.70 10.17
CA GLU A 147 2.89 6.24 9.01
C GLU A 147 3.81 5.52 8.01
N SER A 148 3.38 4.35 7.58
CA SER A 148 3.96 3.60 6.45
C SER A 148 3.07 3.75 5.24
N GLU A 149 3.67 3.98 4.07
CA GLU A 149 2.93 4.26 2.83
C GLU A 149 3.24 3.17 1.80
N VAL A 150 2.18 2.54 1.32
CA VAL A 150 2.20 1.50 0.30
C VAL A 150 2.31 2.14 -1.07
N LEU A 151 3.41 1.81 -1.74
CA LEU A 151 3.72 2.29 -3.07
C LEU A 151 3.10 1.40 -4.13
N GLN A 152 3.18 0.09 -3.90
CA GLN A 152 2.65 -0.91 -4.81
C GLN A 152 2.12 -2.09 -4.02
N LEU A 153 0.94 -2.57 -4.40
CA LEU A 153 0.30 -3.75 -3.84
C LEU A 153 -0.32 -4.53 -4.99
N LEU A 154 0.22 -5.73 -5.25
CA LEU A 154 -0.22 -6.57 -6.34
C LEU A 154 -0.52 -7.97 -5.83
N ALA A 155 -1.66 -8.51 -6.25
CA ALA A 155 -2.03 -9.88 -5.98
C ALA A 155 -2.57 -10.55 -7.24
N ARG A 156 -2.26 -11.84 -7.39
CA ARG A 156 -2.92 -12.75 -8.32
C ARG A 156 -4.41 -12.79 -7.99
N LYS A 157 -5.25 -12.96 -9.01
CA LYS A 157 -6.69 -13.17 -8.84
C LYS A 157 -6.94 -14.30 -7.83
N GLY A 158 -7.75 -14.00 -6.80
CA GLY A 158 -8.08 -14.94 -5.71
C GLY A 158 -7.10 -14.96 -4.53
N SER A 159 -5.96 -14.26 -4.62
CA SER A 159 -4.94 -14.21 -3.56
C SER A 159 -4.83 -12.85 -2.87
N ALA A 160 -5.72 -11.91 -3.20
CA ALA A 160 -5.72 -10.54 -2.67
C ALA A 160 -5.81 -10.50 -1.13
N ASP A 161 -6.64 -11.35 -0.53
CA ASP A 161 -6.74 -11.49 0.92
C ASP A 161 -5.39 -11.86 1.55
N ALA A 162 -4.74 -12.90 1.05
CA ALA A 162 -3.47 -13.39 1.58
C ALA A 162 -2.34 -12.37 1.45
N VAL A 163 -2.24 -11.69 0.31
CA VAL A 163 -1.23 -10.64 0.09
C VAL A 163 -1.47 -9.44 1.00
N PHE A 164 -2.73 -9.03 1.19
CA PHE A 164 -3.05 -7.93 2.10
C PHE A 164 -2.76 -8.31 3.56
N ASP A 165 -3.09 -9.52 3.99
CA ASP A 165 -2.78 -10.00 5.34
C ASP A 165 -1.27 -10.09 5.58
N ALA A 166 -0.51 -10.53 4.58
CA ALA A 166 0.96 -10.53 4.60
C ALA A 166 1.53 -9.12 4.77
N LEU A 167 1.00 -8.13 4.04
CA LEU A 167 1.35 -6.72 4.20
C LEU A 167 1.08 -6.22 5.62
N LEU A 168 -0.10 -6.54 6.18
CA LEU A 168 -0.44 -6.13 7.55
C LEU A 168 0.47 -6.77 8.60
N ALA A 169 0.80 -8.05 8.42
CA ALA A 169 1.72 -8.77 9.29
C ALA A 169 3.14 -8.19 9.24
N ASP A 170 3.64 -7.88 8.03
CA ASP A 170 4.97 -7.29 7.84
C ASP A 170 5.05 -5.84 8.36
N ALA A 171 4.02 -5.02 8.13
CA ALA A 171 3.95 -3.67 8.69
C ALA A 171 3.84 -3.70 10.23
N TRP A 172 3.09 -4.66 10.77
CA TRP A 172 3.01 -4.86 12.21
C TRP A 172 4.36 -5.27 12.82
N SER A 173 5.08 -6.22 12.20
CA SER A 173 6.40 -6.63 12.68
C SER A 173 7.41 -5.49 12.58
N GLY A 174 7.33 -4.69 11.51
CA GLY A 174 8.12 -3.47 11.31
C GLY A 174 7.78 -2.31 12.25
N GLY A 175 6.70 -2.43 13.04
CA GLY A 175 6.38 -1.49 14.11
C GLY A 175 5.62 -0.24 13.68
N THR A 176 5.00 -0.26 12.51
CA THR A 176 4.15 0.81 11.96
C THR A 176 3.00 1.18 12.89
N ALA A 177 2.69 2.47 13.00
CA ALA A 177 1.51 2.96 13.71
C ALA A 177 0.26 2.98 12.81
N MET A 178 0.42 3.45 11.57
CA MET A 178 -0.62 3.60 10.55
C MET A 178 -0.09 3.12 9.21
N LEU A 179 -0.88 2.35 8.47
CA LEU A 179 -0.57 1.99 7.09
C LEU A 179 -1.49 2.78 6.16
N SER A 180 -0.95 3.34 5.09
CA SER A 180 -1.72 4.03 4.06
C SER A 180 -1.27 3.63 2.67
N GLY A 181 -2.05 3.99 1.67
CA GLY A 181 -1.67 3.79 0.27
C GLY A 181 -2.72 4.32 -0.67
N ARG A 182 -2.39 4.35 -1.96
CA ARG A 182 -3.38 4.60 -3.00
C ARG A 182 -4.39 3.46 -3.04
N LEU A 183 -5.66 3.78 -3.30
CA LEU A 183 -6.70 2.80 -3.55
C LEU A 183 -6.36 1.97 -4.80
N GLU A 184 -6.27 0.65 -4.62
CA GLU A 184 -6.23 -0.31 -5.72
C GLU A 184 -7.66 -0.80 -5.97
N PRO A 185 -8.28 -0.46 -7.13
CA PRO A 185 -9.68 -0.78 -7.40
C PRO A 185 -10.02 -2.26 -7.23
N ARG A 186 -9.09 -3.15 -7.59
CA ARG A 186 -9.29 -4.59 -7.47
C ARG A 186 -9.15 -5.14 -6.04
N MET A 187 -8.78 -4.30 -5.08
CA MET A 187 -8.61 -4.69 -3.67
C MET A 187 -9.54 -3.93 -2.70
N VAL A 188 -10.58 -3.26 -3.23
CA VAL A 188 -11.54 -2.48 -2.41
C VAL A 188 -12.25 -3.37 -1.38
N LYS A 189 -12.60 -4.61 -1.77
CA LYS A 189 -13.25 -5.59 -0.89
C LYS A 189 -12.34 -5.92 0.30
N GLU A 190 -11.09 -6.22 0.03
CA GLU A 190 -10.08 -6.61 1.01
C GLU A 190 -9.78 -5.47 1.98
N MET A 191 -9.66 -4.24 1.45
CA MET A 191 -9.49 -3.02 2.24
C MET A 191 -10.71 -2.76 3.15
N SER A 192 -11.92 -2.87 2.60
CA SER A 192 -13.16 -2.69 3.36
C SER A 192 -13.31 -3.72 4.48
N ALA A 193 -13.06 -5.00 4.18
CA ALA A 193 -13.13 -6.10 5.15
C ALA A 193 -12.10 -5.96 6.30
N ARG A 194 -11.00 -5.24 6.06
CA ARG A 194 -9.92 -5.03 7.05
C ARG A 194 -9.99 -3.66 7.73
N HIS A 195 -11.14 -3.01 7.66
CA HIS A 195 -11.44 -1.73 8.30
C HIS A 195 -10.52 -0.59 7.85
N CYS A 196 -10.09 -0.61 6.59
CA CYS A 196 -9.49 0.56 5.99
C CYS A 196 -10.55 1.65 5.81
N TYR A 197 -10.19 2.89 6.10
CA TYR A 197 -11.01 4.05 5.76
C TYR A 197 -10.43 4.74 4.51
N PHE A 198 -11.33 5.24 3.66
CA PHE A 198 -10.96 5.91 2.42
C PHE A 198 -11.08 7.41 2.60
N ARG A 199 -10.06 8.14 2.14
CA ARG A 199 -10.02 9.59 2.18
C ARG A 199 -9.35 10.12 0.91
N HIS A 200 -9.69 11.35 0.55
CA HIS A 200 -8.94 12.08 -0.46
C HIS A 200 -7.91 12.98 0.25
N THR A 201 -6.65 12.57 0.26
CA THR A 201 -5.56 13.34 0.93
C THR A 201 -4.37 13.68 0.04
N GLY A 202 -4.44 13.36 -1.25
CA GLY A 202 -3.38 13.64 -2.21
C GLY A 202 -3.87 14.44 -3.42
N HIS A 203 -3.09 14.36 -4.49
CA HIS A 203 -3.43 14.94 -5.78
C HIS A 203 -4.49 14.11 -6.50
N TRP A 204 -5.29 14.79 -7.33
CA TRP A 204 -6.20 14.13 -8.25
C TRP A 204 -5.39 13.35 -9.29
N ALA A 205 -5.68 12.06 -9.44
CA ALA A 205 -5.18 11.29 -10.55
C ALA A 205 -5.90 11.75 -11.82
N LEU A 206 -5.13 12.26 -12.78
CA LEU A 206 -5.63 12.74 -14.06
C LEU A 206 -5.11 11.82 -15.16
N ALA A 207 -5.98 11.45 -16.09
CA ALA A 207 -5.62 10.62 -17.23
C ALA A 207 -6.07 11.28 -18.53
N TYR A 208 -5.25 11.14 -19.56
CA TYR A 208 -5.58 11.53 -20.92
C TYR A 208 -5.02 10.50 -21.88
N SER A 209 -5.82 10.13 -22.88
CA SER A 209 -5.38 9.28 -23.98
C SER A 209 -6.18 9.60 -25.22
N LYS A 210 -5.52 9.58 -26.38
CA LYS A 210 -6.20 9.63 -27.68
C LYS A 210 -6.95 8.33 -28.00
N HIS A 211 -6.67 7.24 -27.27
CA HIS A 211 -7.31 5.95 -27.44
C HIS A 211 -8.37 5.74 -26.35
N PRO A 212 -9.67 5.78 -26.70
CA PRO A 212 -10.74 5.65 -25.71
C PRO A 212 -10.68 4.36 -24.90
N ALA A 213 -10.22 3.26 -25.52
CA ALA A 213 -10.07 1.96 -24.86
C ALA A 213 -9.08 2.02 -23.67
N ILE A 214 -8.00 2.79 -23.78
CA ILE A 214 -7.03 2.98 -22.70
C ILE A 214 -7.69 3.73 -21.54
N LEU A 215 -8.41 4.82 -21.87
CA LEU A 215 -9.09 5.63 -20.86
C LEU A 215 -10.16 4.84 -20.11
N GLN A 216 -10.94 4.04 -20.83
CA GLN A 216 -11.95 3.16 -20.27
C GLN A 216 -11.34 2.10 -19.35
N ALA A 217 -10.23 1.47 -19.74
CA ALA A 217 -9.52 0.52 -18.88
C ALA A 217 -9.07 1.17 -17.56
N ILE A 218 -8.54 2.39 -17.60
CA ILE A 218 -8.16 3.14 -16.39
C ILE A 218 -9.38 3.47 -15.52
N LEU A 219 -10.45 4.01 -16.13
CA LEU A 219 -11.65 4.43 -15.40
C LEU A 219 -12.39 3.24 -14.75
N ASN A 220 -12.37 2.08 -15.38
CA ASN A 220 -12.99 0.85 -14.88
C ASN A 220 -12.12 0.13 -13.82
N GLY A 221 -10.93 0.64 -13.50
CA GLY A 221 -10.00 -0.02 -12.58
C GLY A 221 -9.36 -1.28 -13.16
N ASP A 222 -9.34 -1.40 -14.49
CA ASP A 222 -8.72 -2.50 -15.24
C ASP A 222 -7.27 -2.20 -15.68
N ALA A 223 -6.75 -1.07 -15.20
CA ALA A 223 -5.34 -0.72 -15.29
C ALA A 223 -4.65 -0.97 -13.95
N PHE A 224 -3.47 -1.60 -13.98
CA PHE A 224 -2.58 -1.58 -12.82
C PHE A 224 -1.74 -0.30 -12.84
N LEU A 225 -2.11 0.66 -12.00
CA LEU A 225 -1.41 1.94 -11.85
C LEU A 225 -1.22 2.22 -10.36
N SER A 226 -0.03 1.93 -9.87
CA SER A 226 0.34 2.10 -8.47
C SER A 226 0.87 3.51 -8.19
N ARG A 227 1.31 3.77 -6.96
CA ARG A 227 1.99 5.02 -6.61
C ARG A 227 3.37 5.12 -7.29
N LEU A 228 3.95 3.99 -7.68
CA LEU A 228 5.28 3.89 -8.31
C LEU A 228 5.31 4.59 -9.68
N GLU A 229 4.20 4.58 -10.42
CA GLU A 229 4.03 5.25 -11.73
C GLU A 229 3.72 6.75 -11.60
N GLY A 230 3.46 7.21 -10.37
CA GLY A 230 3.08 8.59 -10.10
C GLY A 230 4.29 9.50 -9.91
N GLU A 231 4.02 10.81 -9.92
CA GLU A 231 5.02 11.83 -9.61
C GLU A 231 5.51 11.70 -8.16
N TRP A 232 6.82 11.79 -7.93
CA TRP A 232 7.43 11.69 -6.60
C TRP A 232 7.69 13.06 -5.99
#